data_AF-A0A418XM80-F1
#
_entry.id   AF-A0A418XM80-F1
#
_cell.length_a   1.000
_cell.length_b   1.000
_cell.length_c   1.000
_cell.angle_alpha   90.00
_cell.angle_beta   90.00
_cell.angle_gamma   90.00
#
_symmetry.space_group_name_H-M   'P 1'
#
loop_
_entity.id
_entity.type
_entity.pdbx_description
1 polymer ?
#
loop_
_entity_poly.entity_id
_entity_poly.type
_entity_poly.pdbx_seq_one_letter_code
_entity_poly.pdbx_strand_id
1 'polypeptide(L)'
;MAAQPGPEDPDLKAAQIEKLRAETEKLKAEKTKLEQEAAAVPRQARGSYWSEVIKILGAIVLGIGGVVTAGGSYFVARNQVELAEIKSSQANEKAKIAESTAAAAEAEATAAVKLRDAARKEEADAAKSVQELRNSLAELTSKVQTANPDLLKRRLVYIQFQGDLSRSLINELRKTLETQSYSAPGAERLAGEYKGLVKYFRPEDEQAAASLLKSTEAFFLSKGCPIQLRAIQAQAATTAPPLELWLSHSCKQ
;
A
#
# COMPACT_ATOMS: atom_id res chain seq x y z
N MET A 1 -57.60 -53.15 -31.40
CA MET A 1 -57.40 -53.72 -30.04
C MET A 1 -55.94 -53.51 -29.68
N ALA A 2 -55.66 -52.53 -28.81
CA ALA A 2 -54.29 -52.21 -28.38
C ALA A 2 -53.95 -53.03 -27.13
N ALA A 3 -52.84 -53.76 -27.16
CA ALA A 3 -52.34 -54.50 -26.01
C ALA A 3 -51.91 -53.51 -24.92
N GLN A 4 -52.46 -53.67 -23.71
CA GLN A 4 -52.04 -52.91 -22.54
C GLN A 4 -50.57 -53.29 -22.21
N PRO A 5 -49.68 -52.31 -21.98
CA PRO A 5 -48.34 -52.61 -21.51
C PRO A 5 -48.46 -53.26 -20.12
N GLY A 6 -47.91 -54.48 -20.00
CA GLY A 6 -47.82 -55.16 -18.72
C GLY A 6 -47.03 -54.33 -17.70
N PRO A 7 -47.26 -54.53 -16.41
CA PRO A 7 -46.62 -53.76 -15.35
C PRO A 7 -45.10 -53.85 -15.50
N GLU A 8 -44.45 -52.70 -15.72
CA GLU A 8 -43.00 -52.62 -15.79
C GLU A 8 -42.41 -53.13 -14.47
N ASP A 9 -41.48 -54.07 -14.60
CA ASP A 9 -40.80 -54.74 -13.50
C ASP A 9 -40.16 -53.68 -12.57
N PRO A 10 -40.68 -53.52 -11.34
CA PRO A 10 -40.24 -52.47 -10.43
C PRO A 10 -38.75 -52.56 -10.10
N ASP A 11 -38.17 -53.76 -10.23
CA ASP A 11 -36.76 -54.04 -9.96
C ASP A 11 -35.84 -53.39 -11.02
N LEU A 12 -36.29 -53.30 -12.27
CA LEU A 12 -35.54 -52.64 -13.35
C LEU A 12 -35.50 -51.11 -13.19
N LYS A 13 -36.58 -50.52 -12.67
CA LYS A 13 -36.61 -49.08 -12.35
C LYS A 13 -35.74 -48.76 -11.14
N ALA A 14 -35.76 -49.62 -10.13
CA ALA A 14 -34.90 -49.47 -8.96
C ALA A 14 -33.41 -49.51 -9.36
N ALA A 15 -33.01 -50.45 -10.21
CA ALA A 15 -31.63 -50.55 -10.69
C ALA A 15 -31.17 -49.33 -11.49
N GLN A 16 -32.05 -48.70 -12.28
CA GLN A 16 -31.71 -47.49 -13.04
C GLN A 16 -31.59 -46.26 -12.13
N ILE A 17 -32.43 -46.14 -11.11
CA ILE A 17 -32.35 -45.06 -10.11
C ILE A 17 -31.06 -45.19 -9.29
N GLU A 18 -30.68 -46.42 -8.93
CA GLU A 18 -29.44 -46.68 -8.20
C GLU A 18 -28.20 -46.34 -9.02
N LYS A 19 -28.19 -46.71 -10.32
CA LYS A 19 -27.11 -46.33 -11.24
C LYS A 19 -26.99 -44.81 -11.40
N LEU A 20 -28.11 -44.10 -11.56
CA LEU A 20 -28.13 -42.64 -11.66
C LEU A 20 -27.60 -41.98 -10.37
N ARG A 21 -27.96 -42.51 -9.20
CA ARG A 21 -27.42 -42.01 -7.92
C ARG A 21 -25.91 -42.21 -7.83
N ALA A 22 -25.40 -43.37 -8.22
CA ALA A 22 -23.97 -43.66 -8.21
C ALA A 22 -23.18 -42.72 -9.15
N GLU A 23 -23.71 -42.41 -10.33
CA GLU A 23 -23.10 -41.46 -11.26
C GLU A 23 -23.14 -40.01 -10.73
N THR A 24 -24.22 -39.64 -10.04
CA THR A 24 -24.36 -38.31 -9.43
C THR A 24 -23.39 -38.12 -8.26
N GLU A 25 -23.17 -39.16 -7.44
CA GLU A 25 -22.19 -39.12 -6.36
C GLU A 25 -20.76 -39.06 -6.88
N LYS A 26 -20.44 -39.80 -7.95
CA LYS A 26 -19.13 -39.71 -8.61
C LYS A 26 -18.83 -38.29 -9.10
N LEU A 27 -19.81 -37.63 -9.72
CA LEU A 27 -19.67 -36.25 -10.20
C LEU A 27 -19.52 -35.25 -9.04
N LYS A 28 -20.23 -35.45 -7.93
CA LYS A 28 -20.04 -34.63 -6.72
C LYS A 28 -18.63 -34.80 -6.15
N ALA A 29 -18.12 -36.03 -6.09
CA ALA A 29 -16.78 -36.31 -5.60
C ALA A 29 -15.69 -35.67 -6.48
N GLU A 30 -15.83 -35.74 -7.80
CA GLU A 30 -14.92 -35.08 -8.73
C GLU A 30 -14.99 -33.55 -8.62
N LYS A 31 -16.19 -32.98 -8.42
CA LYS A 31 -16.36 -31.54 -8.18
C LYS A 31 -15.64 -31.10 -6.91
N THR A 32 -15.82 -31.82 -5.79
CA THR A 32 -15.18 -31.47 -4.52
C THR A 32 -13.66 -31.60 -4.62
N LYS A 33 -13.15 -32.60 -5.36
CA LYS A 33 -11.72 -32.75 -5.62
C LYS A 33 -11.16 -31.54 -6.39
N LEU A 34 -11.85 -31.10 -7.44
CA LEU A 34 -11.45 -29.91 -8.22
C LEU A 34 -11.52 -28.62 -7.40
N GLU A 35 -12.52 -28.46 -6.51
CA GLU A 35 -12.59 -27.31 -5.60
C GLU A 35 -11.44 -27.30 -4.59
N GLN A 36 -11.03 -28.47 -4.09
CA GLN A 36 -9.88 -28.59 -3.19
C GLN A 36 -8.56 -28.30 -3.91
N GLU A 37 -8.39 -28.81 -5.13
CA GLU A 37 -7.22 -28.50 -5.97
C GLU A 37 -7.17 -27.00 -6.31
N ALA A 38 -8.31 -26.36 -6.58
CA ALA A 38 -8.40 -24.92 -6.84
C ALA A 38 -8.12 -24.06 -5.59
N ALA A 39 -8.50 -24.55 -4.40
CA ALA A 39 -8.23 -23.87 -3.14
C ALA A 39 -6.76 -23.97 -2.71
N ALA A 40 -6.05 -25.02 -3.12
CA ALA A 40 -4.64 -25.25 -2.79
C ALA A 40 -3.65 -24.43 -3.64
N VAL A 41 -4.09 -23.77 -4.71
CA VAL A 41 -3.20 -22.93 -5.54
C VAL A 41 -2.88 -21.60 -4.84
N PRO A 42 -1.59 -21.26 -4.61
CA PRO A 42 -1.18 -20.08 -3.86
C PRO A 42 -1.60 -18.76 -4.56
N ARG A 43 -2.02 -17.79 -3.76
CA ARG A 43 -2.66 -16.52 -4.19
C ARG A 43 -1.85 -15.68 -5.18
N GLN A 44 -0.54 -15.90 -5.31
CA GLN A 44 0.35 -15.15 -6.20
C GLN A 44 0.26 -15.58 -7.68
N ALA A 45 -0.30 -16.76 -7.99
CA ALA A 45 -0.50 -17.23 -9.37
C ALA A 45 -1.89 -16.89 -9.96
N ARG A 46 -2.73 -16.14 -9.23
CA ARG A 46 -4.14 -15.87 -9.57
C ARG A 46 -4.37 -14.97 -10.79
N GLY A 47 -3.37 -14.24 -11.28
CA GLY A 47 -3.57 -13.23 -12.33
C GLY A 47 -3.67 -13.75 -13.77
N SER A 48 -3.04 -14.89 -14.08
CA SER A 48 -2.89 -15.36 -15.48
C SER A 48 -3.57 -16.71 -15.74
N TYR A 49 -3.48 -17.66 -14.79
CA TYR A 49 -3.99 -19.03 -14.98
C TYR A 49 -5.52 -19.18 -14.88
N TRP A 50 -6.22 -18.24 -14.25
CA TRP A 50 -7.67 -18.34 -14.02
C TRP A 50 -8.52 -18.05 -15.28
N SER A 51 -7.97 -17.38 -16.30
CA SER A 51 -8.76 -17.04 -17.50
C SER A 51 -8.90 -18.19 -18.51
N GLU A 52 -7.98 -19.17 -18.51
CA GLU A 52 -8.05 -20.33 -19.40
C GLU A 52 -8.80 -21.51 -18.76
N VAL A 53 -8.62 -21.73 -17.46
CA VAL A 53 -9.28 -22.86 -16.75
C VAL A 53 -10.81 -22.67 -16.69
N ILE A 54 -11.30 -21.44 -16.54
CA ILE A 54 -12.74 -21.15 -16.61
C ILE A 54 -13.31 -21.44 -18.01
N LYS A 55 -12.56 -21.14 -19.08
CA LYS A 55 -13.01 -21.39 -20.47
C LYS A 55 -13.11 -22.89 -20.79
N ILE A 56 -12.22 -23.70 -20.25
CA ILE A 56 -12.19 -25.17 -20.48
C ILE A 56 -13.31 -25.88 -19.69
N LEU A 57 -13.56 -25.50 -18.44
CA LEU A 57 -14.65 -26.07 -17.63
C LEU A 57 -16.04 -25.66 -18.13
N GLY A 58 -16.18 -24.46 -18.70
CA GLY A 58 -17.43 -24.01 -19.33
C GLY A 58 -17.84 -24.86 -20.54
N ALA A 59 -16.88 -25.35 -21.33
CA ALA A 59 -17.15 -26.18 -22.51
C ALA A 59 -17.53 -27.64 -22.17
N ILE A 60 -17.00 -28.20 -21.07
CA ILE A 60 -17.24 -29.60 -20.68
C ILE A 60 -18.63 -29.79 -20.05
N VAL A 61 -19.13 -28.80 -19.30
CA VAL A 61 -20.48 -28.83 -18.70
C VAL A 61 -21.59 -28.67 -19.77
N LEU A 62 -21.28 -28.07 -20.92
CA LEU A 62 -22.20 -27.94 -22.05
C LEU A 62 -22.20 -29.15 -23.01
N GLY A 63 -21.09 -29.91 -23.10
CA GLY A 63 -20.96 -31.01 -24.06
C GLY A 63 -21.55 -32.37 -23.64
N ILE A 64 -21.61 -32.68 -22.35
CA ILE A 64 -21.94 -34.05 -21.88
C ILE A 64 -23.46 -34.27 -21.64
N GLY A 65 -24.26 -33.20 -21.61
CA GLY A 65 -25.73 -33.31 -21.46
C GLY A 65 -26.48 -33.82 -22.70
N GLY A 66 -25.79 -34.24 -23.77
CA GLY A 66 -26.37 -34.44 -25.10
C GLY A 66 -26.61 -35.88 -25.59
N VAL A 67 -26.18 -36.95 -24.90
CA VAL A 67 -26.04 -38.29 -25.55
C VAL A 67 -26.75 -39.46 -24.85
N VAL A 68 -27.79 -39.24 -24.03
CA VAL A 68 -28.62 -40.38 -23.56
C VAL A 68 -30.06 -40.22 -24.01
N THR A 69 -30.36 -40.69 -25.23
CA THR A 69 -31.64 -41.34 -25.59
C THR A 69 -31.63 -41.83 -27.05
N ALA A 70 -31.19 -43.07 -27.28
CA ALA A 70 -31.54 -43.85 -28.47
C ALA A 70 -31.64 -45.33 -28.08
N GLY A 71 -32.85 -45.88 -27.98
CA GLY A 71 -33.06 -47.30 -27.66
C GLY A 71 -34.42 -47.67 -27.09
N GLY A 72 -35.49 -47.45 -27.87
CA GLY A 72 -36.84 -47.94 -27.59
C GLY A 72 -37.82 -47.26 -28.55
N SER A 73 -38.27 -47.92 -29.61
CA SER A 73 -38.72 -47.21 -30.82
C SER A 73 -40.10 -47.60 -31.32
N TYR A 74 -41.13 -47.52 -30.46
CA TYR A 74 -42.47 -47.17 -30.97
C TYR A 74 -43.43 -46.58 -29.92
N PHE A 75 -43.47 -47.08 -28.68
CA PHE A 75 -44.24 -46.43 -27.59
C PHE A 75 -43.43 -45.34 -26.88
N VAL A 76 -42.13 -45.58 -26.75
CA VAL A 76 -41.15 -44.60 -26.28
C VAL A 76 -41.02 -43.44 -27.28
N ALA A 77 -41.40 -43.57 -28.56
CA ALA A 77 -41.33 -42.48 -29.54
C ALA A 77 -42.30 -41.32 -29.22
N ARG A 78 -43.52 -41.57 -28.73
CA ARG A 78 -44.44 -40.49 -28.34
C ARG A 78 -44.02 -39.79 -27.06
N ASN A 79 -43.66 -40.55 -26.02
CA ASN A 79 -43.13 -39.97 -24.79
C ASN A 79 -41.77 -39.29 -25.01
N GLN A 80 -40.95 -39.75 -25.97
CA GLN A 80 -39.71 -39.07 -26.35
C GLN A 80 -39.96 -37.78 -27.13
N VAL A 81 -41.05 -37.65 -27.90
CA VAL A 81 -41.38 -36.39 -28.55
C VAL A 81 -41.74 -35.33 -27.51
N GLU A 82 -42.61 -35.65 -26.54
CA GLU A 82 -42.93 -34.71 -25.45
C GLU A 82 -41.71 -34.41 -24.58
N LEU A 83 -40.90 -35.42 -24.26
CA LEU A 83 -39.69 -35.25 -23.46
C LEU A 83 -38.59 -34.50 -24.24
N ALA A 84 -38.52 -34.66 -25.57
CA ALA A 84 -37.63 -33.90 -26.43
C ALA A 84 -38.09 -32.45 -26.57
N GLU A 85 -39.41 -32.19 -26.60
CA GLU A 85 -39.97 -30.84 -26.63
C GLU A 85 -39.73 -30.11 -25.30
N ILE A 86 -39.89 -30.81 -24.17
CA ILE A 86 -39.52 -30.28 -22.84
C ILE A 86 -38.01 -30.04 -22.73
N LYS A 87 -37.17 -30.98 -23.21
CA LYS A 87 -35.70 -30.79 -23.21
C LYS A 87 -35.27 -29.66 -24.14
N SER A 88 -35.91 -29.51 -25.30
CA SER A 88 -35.65 -28.44 -26.26
C SER A 88 -36.05 -27.08 -25.71
N SER A 89 -37.22 -26.98 -25.06
CA SER A 89 -37.64 -25.72 -24.41
C SER A 89 -36.73 -25.34 -23.24
N GLN A 90 -36.30 -26.30 -22.41
CA GLN A 90 -35.31 -26.07 -21.36
C GLN A 90 -33.92 -25.69 -21.92
N ALA A 91 -33.49 -26.30 -23.03
CA ALA A 91 -32.23 -25.95 -23.69
C ALA A 91 -32.28 -24.53 -24.24
N ASN A 92 -33.39 -24.13 -24.85
CA ASN A 92 -33.60 -22.77 -25.36
C ASN A 92 -33.65 -21.74 -24.22
N GLU A 93 -34.28 -22.05 -23.09
CA GLU A 93 -34.29 -21.17 -21.92
C GLU A 93 -32.87 -21.02 -21.34
N LYS A 94 -32.13 -22.12 -21.19
CA LYS A 94 -30.72 -22.08 -20.76
C LYS A 94 -29.83 -21.30 -21.72
N ALA A 95 -30.05 -21.43 -23.04
CA ALA A 95 -29.32 -20.66 -24.05
C ALA A 95 -29.59 -19.15 -23.91
N LYS A 96 -30.85 -18.74 -23.70
CA LYS A 96 -31.21 -17.33 -23.45
C LYS A 96 -30.58 -16.78 -22.16
N ILE A 97 -30.53 -17.59 -21.09
CA ILE A 97 -29.84 -17.20 -19.86
C ILE A 97 -28.33 -17.09 -20.10
N ALA A 98 -27.73 -18.04 -20.82
CA ALA A 98 -26.31 -18.00 -21.17
C ALA A 98 -25.96 -16.78 -22.05
N GLU A 99 -26.81 -16.42 -23.01
CA GLU A 99 -26.62 -15.25 -23.86
C GLU A 99 -26.75 -13.94 -23.06
N SER A 100 -27.76 -13.82 -22.19
CA SER A 100 -27.94 -12.62 -21.35
C SER A 100 -26.82 -12.46 -20.32
N THR A 101 -26.34 -13.55 -19.73
CA THR A 101 -25.17 -13.53 -18.82
C THR A 101 -23.88 -13.21 -19.55
N ALA A 102 -23.67 -13.71 -20.78
CA ALA A 102 -22.53 -13.34 -21.61
C ALA A 102 -22.53 -11.84 -21.97
N ALA A 103 -23.70 -11.31 -22.38
CA ALA A 103 -23.85 -9.89 -22.67
C ALA A 103 -23.60 -9.00 -21.43
N ALA A 104 -24.08 -9.42 -20.25
CA ALA A 104 -23.80 -8.73 -18.99
C ALA A 104 -22.30 -8.74 -18.64
N ALA A 105 -21.63 -9.88 -18.82
CA ALA A 105 -20.20 -10.00 -18.57
C ALA A 105 -19.36 -9.13 -19.54
N GLU A 106 -19.76 -9.02 -20.81
CA GLU A 106 -19.11 -8.14 -21.78
C GLU A 106 -19.30 -6.66 -21.41
N ALA A 107 -20.49 -6.27 -20.96
CA ALA A 107 -20.77 -4.92 -20.48
C ALA A 107 -19.94 -4.57 -19.23
N GLU A 108 -19.84 -5.49 -18.27
CA GLU A 108 -19.01 -5.33 -17.07
C GLU A 108 -17.52 -5.22 -17.40
N ALA A 109 -17.01 -6.07 -18.30
CA ALA A 109 -15.62 -6.01 -18.77
C ALA A 109 -15.31 -4.67 -19.44
N THR A 110 -16.23 -4.17 -20.27
CA THR A 110 -16.09 -2.86 -20.93
C THR A 110 -16.10 -1.71 -19.91
N ALA A 111 -16.96 -1.78 -18.89
CA ALA A 111 -16.98 -0.80 -17.81
C ALA A 111 -15.68 -0.82 -16.99
N ALA A 112 -15.15 -2.01 -16.68
CA ALA A 112 -13.89 -2.17 -15.96
C ALA A 112 -12.69 -1.61 -16.75
N VAL A 113 -12.64 -1.80 -18.07
CA VAL A 113 -11.60 -1.21 -18.93
C VAL A 113 -11.70 0.33 -18.92
N LYS A 114 -12.90 0.90 -19.02
CA LYS A 114 -13.09 2.36 -18.95
C LYS A 114 -12.63 2.93 -17.61
N LEU A 115 -12.95 2.27 -16.49
CA LEU A 115 -12.49 2.67 -15.16
C LEU A 115 -10.97 2.61 -15.04
N ARG A 116 -10.35 1.52 -15.53
CA ARG A 116 -8.89 1.38 -15.54
C ARG A 116 -8.22 2.50 -16.35
N ASP A 117 -8.75 2.81 -17.52
CA ASP A 117 -8.17 3.82 -18.41
C ASP A 117 -8.35 5.24 -17.82
N ALA A 118 -9.46 5.50 -17.14
CA ALA A 118 -9.67 6.73 -16.37
C ALA A 118 -8.67 6.85 -15.21
N ALA A 119 -8.47 5.78 -14.42
CA ALA A 119 -7.50 5.77 -13.32
C ALA A 119 -6.06 6.00 -13.83
N ARG A 120 -5.67 5.38 -14.96
CA ARG A 120 -4.35 5.62 -15.58
C ARG A 120 -4.16 7.07 -16.01
N LYS A 121 -5.22 7.72 -16.50
CA LYS A 121 -5.16 9.13 -16.87
C LYS A 121 -4.96 10.02 -15.63
N GLU A 122 -5.70 9.74 -14.56
CA GLU A 122 -5.55 10.45 -13.29
C GLU A 122 -4.15 10.29 -12.69
N GLU A 123 -3.60 9.07 -12.70
CA GLU A 123 -2.21 8.82 -12.27
C GLU A 123 -1.20 9.59 -13.12
N ALA A 124 -1.38 9.64 -14.44
CA ALA A 124 -0.50 10.38 -15.34
C ALA A 124 -0.56 11.90 -15.09
N ASP A 125 -1.74 12.45 -14.82
CA ASP A 125 -1.92 13.87 -14.51
C ASP A 125 -1.39 14.22 -13.11
N ALA A 126 -1.55 13.33 -12.12
CA ALA A 126 -0.93 13.45 -10.80
C ALA A 126 0.61 13.39 -10.88
N ALA A 127 1.17 12.52 -11.73
CA ALA A 127 2.61 12.45 -11.93
C ALA A 127 3.17 13.75 -12.52
N LYS A 128 2.45 14.39 -13.45
CA LYS A 128 2.83 15.70 -13.99
C LYS A 128 2.82 16.79 -12.93
N SER A 129 1.77 16.88 -12.10
CA SER A 129 1.70 17.90 -11.05
C SER A 129 2.80 17.73 -10.00
N VAL A 130 3.13 16.49 -9.63
CA VAL A 130 4.28 16.20 -8.75
C VAL A 130 5.60 16.65 -9.39
N GLN A 131 5.78 16.43 -10.69
CA GLN A 131 6.97 16.87 -11.41
C GLN A 131 7.07 18.40 -11.48
N GLU A 132 5.95 19.09 -11.73
CA GLU A 132 5.87 20.56 -11.72
C GLU A 132 6.23 21.13 -10.34
N LEU A 133 5.66 20.58 -9.27
CA LEU A 133 5.99 20.98 -7.90
C LEU A 133 7.47 20.79 -7.58
N ARG A 134 8.08 19.67 -8.02
CA ARG A 134 9.52 19.43 -7.85
C ARG A 134 10.35 20.47 -8.59
N ASN A 135 9.98 20.80 -9.81
CA ASN A 135 10.67 21.82 -10.60
C ASN A 135 10.54 23.20 -9.94
N SER A 136 9.35 23.57 -9.45
CA SER A 136 9.13 24.83 -8.72
C SER A 136 9.91 24.90 -7.41
N LEU A 137 10.00 23.79 -6.66
CA LEU A 137 10.82 23.72 -5.44
C LEU A 137 12.31 23.86 -5.74
N ALA A 138 12.80 23.23 -6.81
CA ALA A 138 14.19 23.35 -7.24
C ALA A 138 14.52 24.79 -7.66
N GLU A 139 13.63 25.42 -8.43
CA GLU A 139 13.77 26.82 -8.82
C GLU A 139 13.74 27.76 -7.61
N LEU A 140 12.80 27.56 -6.68
CA LEU A 140 12.72 28.35 -5.45
C LEU A 140 13.98 28.18 -4.59
N THR A 141 14.49 26.95 -4.46
CA THR A 141 15.72 26.66 -3.73
C THR A 141 16.91 27.40 -4.37
N SER A 142 17.01 27.40 -5.69
CA SER A 142 18.04 28.15 -6.43
C SER A 142 17.90 29.67 -6.23
N LYS A 143 16.68 30.21 -6.29
CA LYS A 143 16.39 31.63 -6.00
C LYS A 143 16.75 32.02 -4.57
N VAL A 144 16.44 31.18 -3.59
CA VAL A 144 16.80 31.41 -2.19
C VAL A 144 18.32 31.35 -2.01
N GLN A 145 18.99 30.38 -2.64
CA GLN A 145 20.45 30.24 -2.60
C GLN A 145 21.19 31.43 -3.22
N THR A 146 20.66 31.98 -4.32
CA THR A 146 21.25 33.14 -5.01
C THR A 146 20.94 34.45 -4.31
N ALA A 147 19.70 34.65 -3.83
CA ALA A 147 19.31 35.87 -3.13
C ALA A 147 19.93 35.95 -1.73
N ASN A 148 20.06 34.82 -1.05
CA ASN A 148 20.51 34.75 0.34
C ASN A 148 21.41 33.51 0.57
N PRO A 149 22.63 33.50 0.02
CA PRO A 149 23.55 32.36 0.17
C PRO A 149 23.85 32.04 1.64
N ASP A 150 23.77 33.03 2.52
CA ASP A 150 24.03 32.87 3.95
C ASP A 150 22.85 32.26 4.74
N LEU A 151 21.63 32.21 4.18
CA LEU A 151 20.51 31.47 4.80
C LEU A 151 20.70 29.95 4.71
N LEU A 152 21.41 29.47 3.69
CA LEU A 152 21.66 28.04 3.49
C LEU A 152 22.96 27.56 4.12
N LYS A 153 23.88 28.48 4.44
CA LYS A 153 25.09 28.14 5.20
C LYS A 153 24.71 27.84 6.64
N ARG A 154 24.67 26.55 6.98
CA ARG A 154 24.55 26.13 8.38
C ARG A 154 25.67 26.77 9.19
N ARG A 155 25.30 27.53 10.23
CA ARG A 155 26.27 28.25 11.05
C ARG A 155 26.94 27.26 12.00
N LEU A 156 28.26 27.16 11.92
CA LEU A 156 29.04 26.27 12.79
C LEU A 156 28.99 26.77 14.24
N VAL A 157 28.63 25.89 15.17
CA VAL A 157 28.53 26.16 16.61
C VAL A 157 29.34 25.13 17.36
N TYR A 158 30.40 25.56 18.04
CA TYR A 158 31.11 24.71 18.98
C TYR A 158 30.46 24.78 20.35
N ILE A 159 30.19 23.62 20.95
CA ILE A 159 29.56 23.53 22.26
C ILE A 159 30.59 23.04 23.26
N GLN A 160 30.89 23.88 24.25
CA GLN A 160 31.68 23.52 25.41
C GLN A 160 30.79 23.51 26.65
N PHE A 161 30.92 22.49 27.50
CA PHE A 161 30.06 22.37 28.67
C PHE A 161 30.79 21.87 29.92
N GLN A 162 30.26 22.21 31.08
CA GLN A 162 30.74 21.76 32.39
C GLN A 162 29.58 21.57 33.38
N GLY A 163 29.92 21.25 34.64
CA GLY A 163 28.97 20.97 35.71
C GLY A 163 28.28 19.60 35.55
N ASP A 164 27.07 19.49 36.10
CA ASP A 164 26.32 18.22 36.13
C ASP A 164 25.51 17.95 34.84
N LEU A 165 25.73 18.74 33.79
CA LEU A 165 25.11 18.51 32.48
C LEU A 165 25.56 17.17 31.89
N SER A 166 24.62 16.26 31.63
CA SER A 166 24.93 14.95 31.05
C SER A 166 25.27 15.06 29.56
N ARG A 167 26.16 14.19 29.06
CA ARG A 167 26.50 14.17 27.62
C ARG A 167 25.29 13.83 26.74
N SER A 168 24.33 13.05 27.26
CA SER A 168 23.07 12.77 26.55
C SER A 168 22.26 14.04 26.32
N LEU A 169 22.06 14.85 27.37
CA LEU A 169 21.32 16.10 27.30
C LEU A 169 21.96 17.08 26.29
N ILE A 170 23.29 17.18 26.28
CA ILE A 170 24.02 18.02 25.32
C ILE A 170 23.89 17.49 23.89
N ASN A 171 23.89 16.17 23.69
CA ASN A 171 23.64 15.60 22.36
C ASN A 171 22.21 15.83 21.86
N GLU A 172 21.22 15.87 22.75
CA GLU A 172 19.86 16.30 22.38
C GLU A 172 19.82 17.77 21.97
N LEU A 173 20.49 18.66 22.72
CA LEU A 173 20.63 20.07 22.34
C LEU A 173 21.24 20.21 20.95
N ARG A 174 22.31 19.47 20.65
CA ARG A 174 22.95 19.48 19.32
C ARG A 174 21.95 19.14 18.20
N LYS A 175 21.19 18.06 18.37
CA LYS A 175 20.16 17.66 17.40
C LYS A 175 19.09 18.72 17.24
N THR A 176 18.65 19.36 18.33
CA THR A 176 17.69 20.47 18.26
C THR A 176 18.27 21.65 17.47
N LEU A 177 19.52 22.03 17.72
CA LEU A 177 20.18 23.12 16.99
C LEU A 177 20.35 22.80 15.49
N GLU A 178 20.59 21.53 15.13
CA GLU A 178 20.66 21.08 13.73
C GLU A 178 19.35 21.32 12.96
N THR A 179 18.19 21.16 13.62
CA THR A 179 16.89 21.48 13.02
C THR A 179 16.65 22.97 12.82
N GLN A 180 17.45 23.82 13.47
CA GLN A 180 17.37 25.28 13.44
C GLN A 180 18.49 25.91 12.60
N SER A 181 19.02 25.18 11.62
CA SER A 181 20.06 25.64 10.69
C SER A 181 21.43 25.91 11.34
N TYR A 182 21.72 25.36 12.51
CA TYR A 182 23.07 25.34 13.08
C TYR A 182 23.78 24.02 12.75
N SER A 183 25.11 24.05 12.60
CA SER A 183 25.95 22.87 12.53
C SER A 183 26.68 22.73 13.86
N ALA A 184 26.27 21.79 14.70
CA ALA A 184 26.82 21.60 16.04
C ALA A 184 27.59 20.26 16.11
N PRO A 185 28.90 20.22 15.77
CA PRO A 185 29.71 19.02 15.90
C PRO A 185 29.89 18.60 17.37
N GLY A 186 30.72 17.58 17.61
CA GLY A 186 30.93 17.00 18.94
C GLY A 186 31.10 18.05 20.04
N ALA A 187 30.34 17.89 21.13
CA ALA A 187 30.46 18.78 22.28
C ALA A 187 31.62 18.37 23.18
N GLU A 188 32.37 19.36 23.65
CA GLU A 188 33.54 19.16 24.50
C GLU A 188 33.21 19.47 25.95
N ARG A 189 33.61 18.59 26.87
CA ARG A 189 33.53 18.88 28.30
C ARG A 189 34.84 19.56 28.71
N LEU A 190 34.77 20.80 29.17
CA LEU A 190 35.94 21.53 29.65
C LEU A 190 36.03 21.49 31.17
N ALA A 191 37.26 21.48 31.69
CA ALA A 191 37.54 21.71 33.11
C ALA A 191 37.78 23.21 33.36
N GLY A 192 37.44 23.68 34.56
CA GLY A 192 37.68 25.05 35.01
C GLY A 192 36.41 25.90 35.04
N GLU A 193 36.43 26.98 35.83
CA GLU A 193 35.24 27.78 36.08
C GLU A 193 34.95 28.79 34.97
N TYR A 194 33.77 28.71 34.37
CA TYR A 194 33.25 29.73 33.46
C TYR A 194 31.74 29.91 33.61
N LYS A 195 31.21 31.00 33.07
CA LYS A 195 29.78 31.32 33.07
C LYS A 195 29.13 30.87 31.76
N GLY A 196 27.83 30.61 31.80
CA GLY A 196 27.03 30.36 30.61
C GLY A 196 27.02 31.57 29.67
N LEU A 197 27.47 31.39 28.42
CA LEU A 197 27.53 32.47 27.43
C LEU A 197 27.56 31.93 26.00
N VAL A 198 27.20 32.80 25.06
CA VAL A 198 27.37 32.59 23.62
C VAL A 198 28.41 33.59 23.13
N LYS A 199 29.51 33.12 22.54
CA LYS A 199 30.49 34.00 21.89
C LYS A 199 30.19 34.09 20.40
N TYR A 200 30.23 35.32 19.91
CA TYR A 200 30.35 35.63 18.49
C TYR A 200 31.57 36.51 18.30
N PHE A 201 32.12 36.54 17.09
CA PHE A 201 33.41 37.20 16.86
C PHE A 201 33.35 38.32 15.83
N ARG A 202 32.28 38.38 15.05
CA ARG A 202 32.07 39.41 14.03
C ARG A 202 30.73 40.11 14.30
N PRO A 203 30.63 41.44 14.13
CA PRO A 203 29.39 42.17 14.37
C PRO A 203 28.20 41.62 13.59
N GLU A 204 28.40 41.15 12.37
CA GLU A 204 27.34 40.55 11.54
C GLU A 204 26.74 39.25 12.11
N ASP A 205 27.44 38.59 13.04
CA ASP A 205 26.98 37.35 13.68
C ASP A 205 26.18 37.60 14.98
N GLU A 206 26.01 38.85 15.41
CA GLU A 206 25.31 39.21 16.65
C GLU A 206 23.86 38.70 16.68
N GLN A 207 23.11 38.89 15.59
CA GLN A 207 21.73 38.40 15.49
C GLN A 207 21.67 36.86 15.55
N ALA A 208 22.61 36.18 14.91
CA ALA A 208 22.69 34.72 14.93
C ALA A 208 23.02 34.19 16.34
N ALA A 209 23.88 34.90 17.07
CA ALA A 209 24.21 34.60 18.47
C ALA A 209 23.03 34.82 19.41
N ALA A 210 22.26 35.90 19.21
CA ALA A 210 21.03 36.17 19.96
C ALA A 210 19.96 35.09 19.72
N SER A 211 19.81 34.61 18.48
CA SER A 211 18.92 33.49 18.15
C SER A 211 19.39 32.18 18.79
N LEU A 212 20.70 31.87 18.72
CA LEU A 212 21.29 30.68 19.34
C LEU A 212 21.08 30.68 20.86
N LEU A 213 21.25 31.84 21.49
CA LEU A 213 20.98 32.06 22.90
C LEU A 213 19.53 31.70 23.25
N LYS A 214 18.55 32.30 22.56
CA LYS A 214 17.11 32.05 22.79
C LYS A 214 16.74 30.59 22.59
N SER A 215 17.23 29.97 21.52
CA SER A 215 17.00 28.55 21.24
C SER A 215 17.56 27.65 22.33
N THR A 216 18.74 27.97 22.84
CA THR A 216 19.39 27.19 23.89
C THR A 216 18.64 27.33 25.22
N GLU A 217 18.28 28.55 25.61
CA GLU A 217 17.48 28.80 26.82
C GLU A 217 16.11 28.11 26.75
N ALA A 218 15.44 28.16 25.59
CA ALA A 218 14.16 27.49 25.37
C ALA A 218 14.29 25.95 25.46
N PHE A 219 15.36 25.38 24.91
CA PHE A 219 15.63 23.94 25.06
C PHE A 219 15.77 23.56 26.53
N PHE A 220 16.59 24.27 27.28
CA PHE A 220 16.85 23.98 28.69
C PHE A 220 15.60 24.21 29.58
N LEU A 221 14.82 25.26 29.29
CA LEU A 221 13.51 25.47 29.89
C LEU A 221 12.56 24.29 29.65
N SER A 222 12.49 23.78 28.42
CA SER A 222 11.65 22.61 28.08
C SER A 222 12.06 21.31 28.77
N LYS A 223 13.33 21.23 29.22
CA LYS A 223 13.88 20.11 30.00
C LYS A 223 13.72 20.28 31.50
N GLY A 224 12.98 21.30 31.95
CA GLY A 224 12.79 21.62 33.37
C GLY A 224 14.05 22.16 34.05
N CYS A 225 15.02 22.63 33.28
CA CYS A 225 16.31 23.07 33.78
C CYS A 225 16.67 24.45 33.19
N PRO A 226 15.98 25.53 33.60
CA PRO A 226 16.16 26.84 32.99
C PRO A 226 17.57 27.38 33.22
N ILE A 227 18.19 27.86 32.14
CA ILE A 227 19.48 28.55 32.18
C ILE A 227 19.33 29.97 31.69
N GLN A 228 20.21 30.84 32.14
CA GLN A 228 20.34 32.20 31.62
C GLN A 228 21.71 32.35 30.97
N LEU A 229 21.71 32.76 29.72
CA LEU A 229 22.90 32.96 28.92
C LEU A 229 23.02 34.44 28.54
N ARG A 230 24.21 34.83 28.09
CA ARG A 230 24.45 36.14 27.51
C ARG A 230 25.28 36.00 26.24
N ALA A 231 24.96 36.79 25.22
CA ALA A 231 25.78 36.90 24.03
C ALA A 231 26.91 37.90 24.28
N ILE A 232 28.15 37.56 23.93
CA ILE A 232 29.31 38.46 24.02
C ILE A 232 30.10 38.44 22.72
N GLN A 233 30.56 39.61 22.29
CA GLN A 233 31.54 39.70 21.23
C GLN A 233 32.93 39.34 21.79
N ALA A 234 33.62 38.41 21.14
CA ALA A 234 34.99 38.02 21.45
C ALA A 234 35.92 38.34 20.27
N GLN A 235 37.23 38.38 20.54
CA GLN A 235 38.23 38.52 19.49
C GLN A 235 38.60 37.13 18.95
N ALA A 236 38.72 37.00 17.63
CA ALA A 236 39.15 35.76 16.98
C ALA A 236 40.51 35.93 16.31
N ALA A 237 41.29 34.84 16.30
CA ALA A 237 42.52 34.76 15.53
C ALA A 237 42.29 34.40 14.05
N THR A 238 41.09 33.92 13.70
CA THR A 238 40.74 33.41 12.36
C THR A 238 39.76 34.33 11.64
N THR A 239 39.74 34.28 10.31
CA THR A 239 38.88 35.13 9.46
C THR A 239 37.39 34.77 9.49
N ALA A 240 37.04 33.50 9.76
CA ALA A 240 35.65 33.04 9.83
C ALA A 240 35.43 32.10 11.04
N PRO A 241 35.55 32.63 12.27
CA PRO A 241 35.39 31.85 13.48
C PRO A 241 33.94 31.36 13.63
N PRO A 242 33.71 30.16 14.16
CA PRO A 242 32.38 29.66 14.48
C PRO A 242 31.77 30.43 15.66
N LEU A 243 30.46 30.26 15.87
CA LEU A 243 29.86 30.64 17.16
C LEU A 243 30.33 29.65 18.23
N GLU A 244 30.53 30.12 19.46
CA GLU A 244 30.82 29.23 20.59
C GLU A 244 29.71 29.31 21.62
N LEU A 245 29.20 28.16 22.05
CA LEU A 245 28.24 28.03 23.13
C LEU A 245 28.93 27.41 24.34
N TRP A 246 29.08 28.21 25.39
CA TRP A 246 29.71 27.81 26.65
C TRP A 246 28.60 27.60 27.69
N LEU A 247 28.46 26.37 28.19
CA LEU A 247 27.42 25.98 29.12
C LEU A 247 28.02 25.60 30.47
N SER A 248 27.66 26.35 31.52
CA SER A 248 28.03 26.01 32.89
C SER A 248 26.78 25.96 33.75
N HIS A 249 26.31 24.75 34.05
CA HIS A 249 25.09 24.56 34.81
C HIS A 249 25.03 23.18 35.47
N SER A 250 24.13 23.03 36.44
CA SER A 250 23.85 21.75 37.10
C SER A 250 22.34 21.50 37.07
N CYS A 251 21.92 20.52 36.28
CA CYS A 251 20.53 20.07 36.26
C CYS A 251 20.41 18.86 37.19
N LYS A 252 19.62 18.96 38.27
CA LYS A 252 19.17 17.78 39.00
C LYS A 252 18.05 17.15 38.16
N GLN A 253 18.38 16.08 37.42
CA GLN A 253 17.37 15.20 36.82
C GLN A 253 16.76 14.32 37.90
#